data_AF-A0A060CKS4-F1
#
_entry.id   AF-A0A060CKS4-F1
#
_cell.length_a   1.000
_cell.length_b   1.000
_cell.length_c   1.000
_cell.angle_alpha   90.00
_cell.angle_beta   90.00
_cell.angle_gamma   90.00
#
_symmetry.space_group_name_H-M   'P 1'
#
loop_
_entity.id
_entity.type
_entity.pdbx_description
1 polymer ?
#
loop_
_entity_poly.entity_id
_entity_poly.type
_entity_poly.pdbx_seq_one_letter_code
_entity_poly.pdbx_strand_id
1 'polypeptide(L)'
;MTRIVQLRLGNTGEPSTTGGHGVLSFPALPPQETFDTEKGLSPLFCLRFYIEAGSTITNEGTIWTDVQPDGHTEYKRGKFYDIGLRVD
;
A
#
# COMPACT_ATOMS: atom_id res chain seq x y z
N MET A 1 10.73 6.09 -12.46
CA MET A 1 9.30 5.93 -12.88
C MET A 1 8.62 5.05 -11.85
N THR A 2 7.68 5.55 -11.05
CA THR A 2 7.14 4.79 -9.90
C THR A 2 6.51 3.46 -10.32
N ARG A 3 6.96 2.35 -9.70
CA ARG A 3 6.37 1.02 -9.90
C ARG A 3 5.09 0.92 -9.08
N ILE A 4 3.94 1.07 -9.73
CA ILE A 4 2.63 1.02 -9.06
C ILE A 4 2.04 -0.37 -9.20
N VAL A 5 1.58 -0.94 -8.09
CA VAL A 5 0.84 -2.20 -8.03
C VAL A 5 -0.53 -1.90 -7.45
N GLN A 6 -1.59 -2.28 -8.16
CA GLN A 6 -2.96 -2.05 -7.70
C GLN A 6 -3.46 -3.24 -6.89
N LEU A 7 -4.03 -2.97 -5.71
CA LEU A 7 -4.74 -3.93 -4.87
C LEU A 7 -6.19 -3.50 -4.72
N ARG A 8 -7.12 -4.29 -5.26
CA ARG A 8 -8.56 -4.01 -5.13
C ARG A 8 -9.06 -4.57 -3.81
N LEU A 9 -9.85 -3.78 -3.09
CA LEU A 9 -10.52 -4.20 -1.87
C LEU A 9 -12.01 -4.39 -2.15
N GLY A 10 -12.59 -5.43 -1.57
CA GLY A 10 -14.03 -5.65 -1.56
C GLY A 10 -14.74 -4.77 -0.52
N ASN A 11 -16.07 -4.90 -0.45
CA ASN A 11 -16.91 -4.09 0.45
C ASN A 11 -16.62 -4.26 1.95
N THR A 12 -15.91 -5.32 2.33
CA THR A 12 -15.48 -5.61 3.70
C THR A 12 -14.04 -5.16 4.00
N GLY A 13 -13.33 -4.60 3.01
CA GLY A 13 -11.90 -4.26 3.12
C GLY A 13 -10.97 -5.44 2.84
N GLU A 14 -11.50 -6.62 2.57
CA GLU A 14 -10.70 -7.78 2.16
C GLU A 14 -10.13 -7.60 0.75
N PRO A 15 -8.87 -8.02 0.49
CA PRO A 15 -8.33 -8.05 -0.86
C PRO A 15 -9.16 -8.93 -1.81
N SER A 16 -9.53 -8.37 -2.96
CA SER A 16 -10.17 -9.13 -4.03
C SER A 16 -9.15 -10.01 -4.73
N THR A 17 -9.38 -11.33 -4.70
CA THR A 17 -8.53 -12.33 -5.36
C THR A 17 -9.41 -13.24 -6.22
N THR A 18 -8.86 -13.79 -7.30
CA THR A 18 -9.59 -14.66 -8.25
C THR A 18 -9.76 -16.11 -7.76
N GLY A 19 -9.60 -16.35 -6.45
CA GLY A 19 -9.64 -17.68 -5.85
C GLY A 19 -8.28 -18.40 -5.88
N GLY A 20 -7.95 -19.06 -4.76
CA GLY A 20 -6.73 -19.84 -4.58
C GLY A 20 -6.10 -19.62 -3.20
N HIS A 21 -5.38 -20.63 -2.70
CA HIS A 21 -4.52 -20.48 -1.52
C HIS A 21 -3.22 -19.82 -1.95
N GLY A 22 -2.84 -18.69 -1.32
CA GLY A 22 -1.64 -17.97 -1.72
C GLY A 22 -1.29 -16.78 -0.83
N VAL A 23 -0.29 -16.02 -1.26
CA VAL A 23 0.23 -14.82 -0.58
C VAL A 23 0.34 -13.64 -1.56
N LEU A 24 0.16 -12.42 -1.07
CA LEU A 24 0.40 -11.21 -1.85
C LEU A 24 1.90 -10.88 -1.81
N SER A 25 2.59 -11.08 -2.93
CA SER A 25 4.02 -10.80 -3.06
C SER A 25 4.29 -9.80 -4.17
N PHE A 26 5.20 -8.86 -3.93
CA PHE A 26 5.72 -7.98 -4.99
C PHE A 26 6.65 -8.76 -5.92
N PRO A 27 6.72 -8.40 -7.22
CA PRO A 27 7.67 -9.02 -8.14
C PRO A 27 9.11 -8.67 -7.75
N ALA A 28 10.01 -9.64 -7.89
CA ALA A 28 11.45 -9.40 -7.72
C ALA A 28 11.98 -8.59 -8.90
N LEU A 29 12.37 -7.34 -8.64
CA LEU A 29 12.94 -6.44 -9.65
C LEU A 29 14.15 -5.71 -9.06
N PRO A 30 15.20 -5.45 -9.84
CA PRO A 30 16.33 -4.64 -9.38
C PRO A 30 15.84 -3.23 -9.00
N PRO A 31 16.49 -2.51 -8.07
CA PRO A 31 16.19 -1.11 -7.80
C PRO A 31 16.26 -0.28 -9.09
N GLN A 32 15.44 0.77 -9.20
CA GLN A 32 15.56 1.70 -10.33
C GLN A 32 16.84 2.52 -10.18
N GLU A 33 17.44 2.97 -11.29
CA GLU A 33 18.65 3.81 -11.27
C GLU A 33 18.47 5.11 -10.47
N THR A 34 17.23 5.59 -10.34
CA THR A 34 16.86 6.77 -9.56
C THR A 34 16.59 6.46 -8.08
N PHE A 35 16.84 5.23 -7.62
CA PHE A 35 16.66 4.83 -6.22
C PHE A 35 17.79 5.40 -5.38
N ASP A 36 17.63 6.67 -5.01
CA ASP A 36 18.53 7.39 -4.11
C ASP A 36 18.20 6.98 -2.67
N THR A 37 19.02 6.07 -2.13
CA THR A 37 18.93 5.62 -0.73
C THR A 37 19.27 6.72 0.26
N GLU A 38 20.06 7.72 -0.13
CA GLU A 38 20.47 8.80 0.77
C GLU A 38 19.35 9.81 1.00
N LYS A 39 18.49 10.01 0.00
CA LYS A 39 17.34 10.92 0.11
C LYS A 39 16.09 10.25 0.65
N GLY A 40 15.98 8.92 0.66
CA GLY A 40 14.80 8.22 1.19
C GLY A 40 13.48 8.50 0.44
N LEU A 41 13.54 9.14 -0.73
CA LEU A 41 12.39 9.71 -1.45
C LEU A 41 11.81 8.81 -2.56
N SER A 42 12.48 7.70 -2.90
CA SER A 42 12.05 6.83 -4.01
C SER A 42 11.54 5.48 -3.49
N PRO A 43 10.24 5.17 -3.56
CA PRO A 43 9.73 3.86 -3.14
C PRO A 43 10.12 2.76 -4.15
N LEU A 44 10.41 1.54 -3.64
CA LEU A 44 10.62 0.36 -4.49
C LEU A 44 9.35 0.01 -5.28
N PHE A 45 8.20 0.08 -4.60
CA PHE A 45 6.86 -0.08 -5.14
C PHE A 45 5.90 0.85 -4.41
N CYS A 46 4.87 1.29 -5.13
CA CYS A 46 3.71 1.95 -4.57
C CYS A 46 2.53 0.98 -4.65
N LEU A 47 2.01 0.56 -3.50
CA LEU A 47 0.76 -0.18 -3.42
C LEU A 47 -0.41 0.79 -3.48
N ARG A 48 -1.21 0.73 -4.55
CA ARG A 48 -2.40 1.54 -4.73
C ARG A 48 -3.63 0.73 -4.38
N PHE A 49 -4.27 1.08 -3.27
CA PHE A 49 -5.59 0.55 -2.94
C PHE A 49 -6.63 1.08 -3.91
N TYR A 50 -7.51 0.21 -4.37
CA TYR A 50 -8.73 0.58 -5.07
C TYR A 50 -9.91 0.15 -4.20
N ILE A 51 -10.68 1.13 -3.75
CA ILE A 51 -11.86 0.94 -2.92
C ILE A 51 -13.05 1.45 -3.71
N GLU A 52 -14.09 0.63 -3.82
CA GLU A 52 -15.32 1.01 -4.51
C GLU A 52 -16.04 2.12 -3.73
N ALA A 53 -16.42 3.18 -4.44
CA ALA A 53 -17.19 4.28 -3.87
C ALA A 53 -18.54 3.78 -3.35
N GLY A 54 -18.94 4.23 -2.16
CA GLY A 54 -20.18 3.78 -1.52
C GLY A 54 -20.09 2.41 -0.85
N SER A 55 -18.92 1.76 -0.86
CA SER A 55 -18.68 0.58 -0.03
C SER A 55 -18.76 0.92 1.46
N THR A 56 -19.18 -0.04 2.27
CA THR A 56 -19.41 0.17 3.72
C THR A 56 -18.17 0.69 4.44
N ILE A 57 -16.98 0.26 4.00
CA ILE A 57 -15.69 0.68 4.58
C ILE A 57 -15.30 2.12 4.29
N THR A 58 -16.01 2.85 3.42
CA THR A 58 -15.71 4.26 3.12
C THR A 58 -16.34 5.24 4.10
N ASN A 59 -17.33 4.82 4.89
CA ASN A 59 -17.96 5.66 5.90
C ASN A 59 -17.03 5.85 7.11
N GLU A 60 -16.41 7.04 7.23
CA GLU A 60 -15.38 7.33 8.24
C GLU A 60 -14.24 6.29 8.27
N GLY A 61 -13.95 5.69 7.11
CA GLY A 61 -12.96 4.63 7.02
C GLY A 61 -11.54 5.17 7.01
N THR A 62 -10.64 4.35 7.56
CA THR A 62 -9.20 4.61 7.61
C THR A 62 -8.43 3.39 7.18
N ILE A 63 -7.39 3.57 6.36
CA ILE A 63 -6.37 2.55 6.15
C ILE A 63 -5.26 2.75 7.18
N TRP A 64 -5.02 1.71 7.96
CA TRP A 64 -3.89 1.62 8.87
C TRP A 64 -2.84 0.68 8.31
N THR A 65 -1.58 1.08 8.33
CA THR A 65 -0.45 0.26 7.87
C THR A 65 0.77 0.42 8.77
N ASP A 66 1.57 -0.63 8.93
CA ASP A 66 2.86 -0.59 9.63
C ASP A 66 4.02 -0.22 8.68
N VAL A 67 3.71 0.04 7.40
CA VAL A 67 4.66 0.58 6.42
C VAL A 67 5.05 1.99 6.82
N GLN A 68 6.35 2.26 6.77
CA GLN A 68 6.93 3.53 7.19
C GLN A 68 6.54 4.63 6.19
N PRO A 69 6.34 5.87 6.66
CA PRO A 69 5.98 6.99 5.79
C PRO A 69 7.12 7.42 4.85
N ASP A 70 8.37 7.10 5.21
CA ASP A 70 9.58 7.48 4.47
C ASP A 70 10.73 6.47 4.71
N GLY A 71 11.82 6.63 3.96
CA GLY A 71 13.01 5.78 4.07
C GLY A 71 13.91 6.05 5.30
N HIS A 72 13.59 7.04 6.14
CA HIS A 72 14.36 7.39 7.34
C HIS A 72 13.75 6.84 8.62
N THR A 73 12.46 6.52 8.58
CA THR A 73 11.72 5.97 9.70
C THR A 73 12.00 4.48 9.87
N GLU A 74 12.39 4.06 11.06
CA GLU A 74 12.64 2.65 11.38
C GLU A 74 11.33 1.83 11.39
N TYR A 75 11.37 0.62 10.82
CA TYR A 75 10.26 -0.33 10.90
C TYR A 75 9.95 -0.75 12.34
N LYS A 76 8.68 -0.66 12.74
CA LYS A 76 8.18 -1.18 14.02
C LYS A 76 6.81 -1.84 13.82
N ARG A 77 6.76 -3.17 13.86
CA ARG A 77 5.54 -3.98 13.65
C ARG A 77 4.31 -3.53 14.47
N GLY A 78 4.52 -3.01 15.68
CA GLY A 78 3.43 -2.55 16.55
C GLY A 78 3.00 -1.10 16.36
N LYS A 79 3.60 -0.37 15.40
CA LYS A 79 3.31 1.04 15.14
C LYS A 79 2.64 1.16 13.78
N PHE A 80 1.45 1.75 13.78
CA PHE A 80 0.64 1.96 12.59
C PHE A 80 0.55 3.44 12.25
N TYR A 81 0.42 3.72 10.97
CA TYR A 81 0.24 5.04 10.40
C TYR A 81 -1.12 5.09 9.69
N ASP A 82 -1.83 6.19 9.91
CA ASP A 82 -3.06 6.53 9.20
C ASP A 82 -2.69 7.20 7.88
N ILE A 83 -3.21 6.67 6.76
CA ILE A 83 -3.04 7.28 5.43
C ILE A 83 -4.33 7.90 4.87
N GLY A 84 -5.44 7.82 5.61
CA GLY A 84 -6.76 8.36 5.28
C GLY A 84 -7.42 7.70 4.07
N LEU A 85 -8.74 7.63 4.07
CA LEU A 85 -9.50 7.41 2.84
C LEU A 85 -9.88 8.77 2.26
N ARG A 86 -9.12 9.25 1.28
CA ARG A 86 -9.61 10.32 0.39
C ARG A 86 -10.35 9.66 -0.75
N VAL A 87 -11.67 9.83 -0.74
CA VAL A 87 -12.54 9.51 -1.87
C VAL A 87 -12.62 10.79 -2.70
N ASP A 88 -11.96 10.79 -3.86
CA ASP A 88 -12.06 11.87 -4.86
C ASP A 88 -13.34 11.74 -5.70
#